data_AF-A0A450TAV4-F1
#
_entry.id   AF-A0A450TAV4-F1
#
_cell.length_a   1.000
_cell.length_b   1.000
_cell.length_c   1.000
_cell.angle_alpha   90.00
_cell.angle_beta   90.00
_cell.angle_gamma   90.00
#
_symmetry.space_group_name_H-M   'P 1'
#
loop_
_entity.id
_entity.type
_entity.pdbx_description
1 polymer ?
#
loop_
_entity_poly.entity_id
_entity_poly.type
_entity_poly.pdbx_seq_one_letter_code
_entity_poly.pdbx_strand_id
1 'polypeptide(L)'
;MRQVVLDTETTGLDITQGHRVIELGAREIIDRQLTDRCFHHYLQPDRDIDWGAQAVHGITRVFLQDKPRFADIAGEFIAFIRDAELIIHNAPFDVGFLDGELKRLGPQWGRMQDYATIVDTLVMARTRYPGQKNTLDALCKRYRVDNSKRDLHGALLDAEILARIYLVMTGGQISLALETPRPRMPDDWFDPANAKGKRPPPRVIRATPEELAAHTARLAAIDKASGGKCLWK
;
A
#
# COMPACT_ATOMS: atom_id res chain seq x y z
N MET A 1 -8.00 0.09 18.53
CA MET A 1 -8.78 0.17 17.27
C MET A 1 -8.70 -1.19 16.60
N ARG A 2 -9.82 -1.74 16.13
CA ARG A 2 -9.86 -3.10 15.55
C ARG A 2 -9.53 -3.03 14.06
N GLN A 3 -8.59 -3.86 13.62
CA GLN A 3 -8.18 -3.94 12.23
C GLN A 3 -8.37 -5.37 11.74
N VAL A 4 -8.73 -5.54 10.47
CA VAL A 4 -8.89 -6.84 9.83
C VAL A 4 -8.08 -6.81 8.55
N VAL A 5 -7.15 -7.73 8.42
CA VAL A 5 -6.40 -7.92 7.18
C VAL A 5 -7.14 -8.96 6.36
N LEU A 6 -7.37 -8.67 5.08
CA LEU A 6 -8.15 -9.51 4.20
C LEU A 6 -7.46 -9.70 2.85
N ASP A 7 -7.59 -10.91 2.33
CA ASP A 7 -7.17 -11.32 1.01
C ASP A 7 -8.22 -12.26 0.42
N THR A 8 -8.32 -12.32 -0.92
CA THR A 8 -9.31 -13.15 -1.62
C THR A 8 -8.69 -13.87 -2.80
N GLU A 9 -9.09 -15.12 -3.00
CA GLU A 9 -8.84 -15.83 -4.25
C GLU A 9 -10.12 -15.87 -5.08
N THR A 10 -9.98 -15.75 -6.39
CA THR A 10 -11.11 -15.63 -7.31
C THR A 10 -10.98 -16.61 -8.48
N THR A 11 -12.10 -16.89 -9.13
CA THR A 11 -12.11 -17.71 -10.37
C THR A 11 -11.36 -17.08 -11.56
N GLY A 12 -10.93 -15.83 -11.47
CA GLY A 12 -10.34 -15.03 -12.54
C GLY A 12 -10.30 -13.53 -12.20
N LEU A 13 -9.87 -12.69 -13.14
CA LEU A 13 -9.45 -11.31 -12.82
C LEU A 13 -10.55 -10.25 -12.95
N ASP A 14 -11.65 -10.53 -13.66
CA ASP A 14 -12.65 -9.51 -14.05
C ASP A 14 -14.08 -9.85 -13.60
N ILE A 15 -14.59 -9.06 -12.66
CA ILE A 15 -15.95 -9.21 -12.12
C ILE A 15 -17.03 -9.04 -13.21
N THR A 16 -16.76 -8.23 -14.24
CA THR A 16 -17.71 -7.98 -15.34
C THR A 16 -17.92 -9.21 -16.22
N GLN A 17 -16.95 -10.13 -16.24
CA GLN A 17 -17.04 -11.45 -16.88
C GLN A 17 -17.72 -12.50 -15.98
N GLY A 18 -18.31 -12.04 -14.88
CA GLY A 18 -19.02 -12.87 -13.92
C GLY A 18 -18.11 -13.69 -13.01
N HIS A 19 -16.81 -13.34 -12.91
CA HIS A 19 -15.91 -14.02 -11.97
C HIS A 19 -16.40 -13.86 -10.54
N ARG A 20 -16.09 -14.87 -9.73
CA ARG A 20 -16.58 -15.06 -8.37
C ARG A 20 -15.44 -15.26 -7.40
N VAL A 21 -15.68 -14.95 -6.14
CA VAL A 21 -14.76 -15.27 -5.04
C VAL A 21 -14.84 -16.76 -4.72
N ILE A 22 -13.69 -17.40 -4.49
CA ILE A 22 -13.57 -18.83 -4.17
C ILE A 22 -12.84 -19.12 -2.86
N GLU A 23 -12.10 -18.14 -2.33
CA GLU A 23 -11.52 -18.21 -0.99
C GLU A 23 -11.57 -16.82 -0.36
N LEU A 24 -11.94 -16.78 0.92
CA LEU A 24 -11.85 -15.59 1.77
C LEU A 24 -10.95 -15.92 2.94
N GLY A 25 -9.88 -15.14 3.10
CA GLY A 25 -8.98 -15.22 4.25
C GLY A 25 -8.93 -13.88 4.96
N ALA A 26 -9.25 -13.88 6.25
CA ALA A 26 -9.13 -12.68 7.06
C ALA A 26 -8.57 -12.96 8.45
N ARG A 27 -7.72 -12.05 8.92
CA ARG A 27 -7.06 -12.09 10.23
C ARG A 27 -7.33 -10.81 11.01
N GLU A 28 -7.74 -10.97 12.26
CA GLU A 28 -7.98 -9.83 13.15
C GLU A 28 -6.68 -9.38 13.83
N ILE A 29 -6.52 -8.06 13.91
CA ILE A 29 -5.46 -7.39 14.65
C ILE A 29 -6.12 -6.46 15.67
N ILE A 30 -5.72 -6.62 16.93
CA ILE A 30 -6.09 -5.73 18.03
C ILE A 30 -4.80 -5.23 18.67
N ASP A 31 -4.71 -3.92 18.89
CA ASP A 31 -3.55 -3.28 19.53
C ASP A 31 -2.20 -3.71 18.93
N ARG A 32 -2.19 -3.83 17.59
CA ARG A 32 -1.04 -4.20 16.77
C ARG A 32 -0.52 -5.62 17.01
N GLN A 33 -1.36 -6.49 17.57
CA GLN A 33 -1.09 -7.92 17.74
C GLN A 33 -2.14 -8.74 16.96
N LEU A 34 -1.68 -9.81 16.31
CA LEU A 34 -2.57 -10.79 15.69
C LEU A 34 -3.33 -11.52 16.78
N THR A 35 -4.66 -11.61 16.65
CA THR A 35 -5.48 -12.43 17.54
C THR A 35 -5.66 -13.83 16.96
N ASP A 36 -6.20 -14.75 17.75
CA ASP A 36 -6.54 -16.09 17.27
C ASP A 36 -7.79 -16.09 16.37
N ARG A 37 -8.51 -14.96 16.31
CA ARG A 37 -9.74 -14.82 15.53
C ARG A 37 -9.41 -14.68 14.04
N CYS A 38 -9.84 -15.64 13.26
CA CYS A 38 -9.76 -15.62 11.80
C CYS A 38 -11.11 -15.93 11.15
N PHE A 39 -11.28 -15.47 9.92
CA PHE A 39 -12.37 -15.87 9.05
C PHE A 39 -11.76 -16.53 7.82
N HIS A 40 -12.05 -17.81 7.61
CA HIS A 40 -11.48 -18.56 6.49
C HIS A 40 -12.52 -19.48 5.88
N HIS A 41 -12.90 -19.21 4.64
CA HIS A 41 -13.88 -20.02 3.91
C HIS A 41 -13.44 -20.20 2.47
N TYR A 42 -13.52 -21.46 2.00
CA TYR A 42 -13.60 -21.75 0.57
C TYR A 42 -15.06 -21.66 0.13
N LEU A 43 -15.28 -21.19 -1.09
CA LEU A 43 -16.59 -20.90 -1.63
C LEU A 43 -16.82 -21.61 -2.97
N GLN A 44 -18.01 -22.18 -3.13
CA GLN A 44 -18.45 -22.72 -4.40
C GLN A 44 -18.94 -21.56 -5.30
N PRO A 45 -18.37 -21.37 -6.51
CA PRO A 45 -18.65 -20.19 -7.32
C PRO A 45 -19.78 -20.37 -8.36
N ASP A 46 -20.39 -21.55 -8.45
CA ASP A 46 -21.35 -21.97 -9.49
C ASP A 46 -20.82 -21.79 -10.93
N ARG A 47 -19.49 -21.83 -11.12
CA ARG A 47 -18.81 -21.72 -12.41
C ARG A 47 -17.46 -22.43 -12.43
N ASP A 48 -16.83 -22.45 -13.60
CA ASP A 48 -15.45 -22.90 -13.76
C ASP A 48 -14.44 -21.82 -13.36
N ILE A 49 -13.23 -22.27 -13.02
CA ILE A 49 -12.07 -21.46 -12.66
C ILE A 49 -11.19 -21.30 -13.90
N ASP A 50 -10.77 -20.09 -14.19
CA ASP A 50 -9.84 -19.83 -15.28
C ASP A 50 -8.49 -20.49 -15.00
N TRP A 51 -7.89 -21.06 -16.04
CA TRP A 51 -6.60 -21.73 -15.92
C TRP A 51 -5.51 -20.82 -15.33
N GLY A 52 -5.53 -19.53 -15.67
CA GLY A 52 -4.58 -18.54 -15.14
C GLY A 52 -4.71 -18.34 -13.63
N ALA A 53 -5.94 -18.31 -13.08
CA ALA A 53 -6.18 -18.21 -11.64
C ALA A 53 -5.80 -19.52 -10.93
N GLN A 54 -6.22 -20.66 -11.50
CA GLN A 54 -5.88 -21.98 -10.99
C GLN A 54 -4.37 -22.21 -10.91
N ALA A 55 -3.57 -21.69 -11.85
CA ALA A 55 -2.12 -21.79 -11.81
C ALA A 55 -1.47 -20.99 -10.65
N VAL A 56 -2.16 -19.98 -10.11
CA VAL A 56 -1.67 -19.11 -9.03
C VAL A 56 -2.00 -19.67 -7.65
N HIS A 57 -3.24 -20.10 -7.43
CA HIS A 57 -3.74 -20.58 -6.13
C HIS A 57 -3.87 -22.11 -6.03
N GLY A 58 -3.85 -22.84 -7.15
CA GLY A 58 -3.99 -24.31 -7.20
C GLY A 58 -5.36 -24.89 -6.84
N ILE A 59 -6.27 -24.09 -6.28
CA ILE A 59 -7.66 -24.48 -6.00
C ILE A 59 -8.35 -25.01 -7.26
N THR A 60 -8.90 -26.23 -7.16
CA THR A 60 -9.63 -26.87 -8.26
C THR A 60 -11.14 -26.75 -8.07
N ARG A 61 -11.89 -26.75 -9.18
CA ARG A 61 -13.35 -26.80 -9.14
C ARG A 61 -13.88 -27.96 -8.31
N VAL A 62 -13.25 -29.13 -8.41
CA VAL A 62 -13.67 -30.35 -7.68
C VAL A 62 -13.57 -30.14 -6.18
N PHE A 63 -12.50 -29.49 -5.70
CA PHE A 63 -12.32 -29.18 -4.28
C PHE A 63 -13.39 -28.23 -3.72
N LEU A 64 -13.98 -27.39 -4.57
CA LEU A 64 -14.99 -26.41 -4.17
C LEU A 64 -16.43 -26.92 -4.22
N GLN A 65 -16.68 -28.14 -4.73
CA GLN A 65 -18.07 -28.60 -5.01
C GLN A 65 -18.94 -28.73 -3.76
N ASP A 66 -18.34 -29.10 -2.64
CA ASP A 66 -18.99 -29.31 -1.33
C ASP A 66 -18.94 -28.08 -0.42
N LYS A 67 -18.36 -26.97 -0.90
CA LYS A 67 -18.16 -25.75 -0.11
C LYS A 67 -19.42 -24.87 -0.12
N PRO A 68 -19.63 -24.04 0.92
CA PRO A 68 -20.76 -23.12 0.95
C PRO A 68 -20.67 -22.10 -0.19
N ARG A 69 -21.81 -21.49 -0.55
CA ARG A 69 -21.82 -20.33 -1.44
C ARG A 69 -21.58 -19.05 -0.62
N PHE A 70 -21.20 -17.97 -1.30
CA PHE A 70 -21.06 -16.67 -0.63
C PHE A 70 -22.34 -16.24 0.09
N ALA A 71 -23.53 -16.55 -0.45
CA ALA A 71 -24.81 -16.25 0.19
C ALA A 71 -24.96 -16.86 1.59
N ASP A 72 -24.39 -18.05 1.80
CA ASP A 72 -24.51 -18.81 3.05
C ASP A 72 -23.66 -18.21 4.18
N ILE A 73 -22.55 -17.54 3.82
CA ILE A 73 -21.57 -16.97 4.76
C ILE A 73 -21.59 -15.45 4.84
N ALA A 74 -22.35 -14.76 3.96
CA ALA A 74 -22.32 -13.30 3.85
C ALA A 74 -22.66 -12.59 5.18
N GLY A 75 -23.65 -13.09 5.92
CA GLY A 75 -24.03 -12.51 7.20
C GLY A 75 -22.91 -12.60 8.25
N GLU A 76 -22.25 -13.77 8.32
CA GLU A 76 -21.12 -14.00 9.21
C GLU A 76 -19.92 -13.13 8.82
N PHE A 77 -19.61 -13.07 7.52
CA PHE A 77 -18.53 -12.25 6.99
C PHE A 77 -18.71 -10.76 7.31
N ILE A 78 -19.90 -10.21 7.06
CA ILE A 78 -20.21 -8.81 7.38
C ILE A 78 -20.10 -8.57 8.89
N ALA A 79 -20.58 -9.49 9.73
CA ALA A 79 -20.44 -9.38 11.18
C ALA A 79 -18.96 -9.41 11.63
N PHE A 80 -18.11 -10.17 10.93
CA PHE A 80 -16.67 -10.25 11.22
C PHE A 80 -15.94 -8.92 10.96
N ILE A 81 -16.23 -8.26 9.83
CA ILE A 81 -15.53 -7.03 9.41
C ILE A 81 -16.14 -5.73 9.95
N ARG A 82 -17.38 -5.76 10.46
CA ARG A 82 -18.15 -4.57 10.85
C ARG A 82 -17.40 -3.69 11.85
N ASP A 83 -17.35 -2.39 11.60
CA ASP A 83 -16.67 -1.39 12.45
C ASP A 83 -15.15 -1.61 12.59
N ALA A 84 -14.54 -2.36 11.66
CA ALA A 84 -13.09 -2.52 11.58
C ALA A 84 -12.48 -1.62 10.50
N GLU A 85 -11.16 -1.46 10.58
CA GLU A 85 -10.34 -1.01 9.46
C GLU A 85 -9.92 -2.24 8.65
N LEU A 86 -10.39 -2.33 7.40
CA LEU A 86 -10.12 -3.43 6.48
C LEU A 86 -8.87 -3.12 5.66
N ILE A 87 -7.80 -3.87 5.93
CA ILE A 87 -6.47 -3.71 5.35
C ILE A 87 -6.33 -4.75 4.23
N ILE A 88 -6.17 -4.28 3.00
CA ILE A 88 -6.06 -5.13 1.81
C ILE A 88 -4.86 -4.67 0.99
N HIS A 89 -4.24 -5.58 0.25
CA HIS A 89 -3.20 -5.22 -0.72
C HIS A 89 -3.82 -5.14 -2.11
N ASN A 90 -3.82 -3.95 -2.74
CA ASN A 90 -4.58 -3.69 -3.97
C ASN A 90 -6.10 -3.74 -3.75
N ALA A 91 -6.57 -3.04 -2.71
CA ALA A 91 -7.96 -3.04 -2.26
C ALA A 91 -9.03 -2.90 -3.37
N PRO A 92 -8.85 -2.12 -4.46
CA PRO A 92 -9.87 -2.04 -5.52
C PRO A 92 -10.24 -3.39 -6.15
N PHE A 93 -9.34 -4.37 -6.14
CA PHE A 93 -9.60 -5.71 -6.66
C PHE A 93 -10.58 -6.47 -5.74
N ASP A 94 -10.15 -6.78 -4.51
CA ASP A 94 -10.93 -7.57 -3.54
C ASP A 94 -12.26 -6.89 -3.20
N VAL A 95 -12.24 -5.57 -2.99
CA VAL A 95 -13.44 -4.80 -2.67
C VAL A 95 -14.42 -4.83 -3.84
N GLY A 96 -13.93 -4.75 -5.08
CA GLY A 96 -14.77 -4.88 -6.27
C GLY A 96 -15.44 -6.25 -6.33
N PHE A 97 -14.70 -7.32 -6.02
CA PHE A 97 -15.25 -8.68 -6.01
C PHE A 97 -16.28 -8.87 -4.90
N LEU A 98 -15.99 -8.42 -3.70
CA LEU A 98 -16.89 -8.48 -2.55
C LEU A 98 -18.16 -7.65 -2.77
N ASP A 99 -18.04 -6.41 -3.27
CA ASP A 99 -19.19 -5.59 -3.67
C ASP A 99 -20.01 -6.28 -4.77
N GLY A 100 -19.34 -6.98 -5.70
CA GLY A 100 -19.97 -7.77 -6.74
C GLY A 100 -20.80 -8.94 -6.18
N GLU A 101 -20.28 -9.66 -5.19
CA GLU A 101 -21.01 -10.74 -4.50
C GLU A 101 -22.18 -10.18 -3.68
N LEU A 102 -21.98 -9.11 -2.89
CA LEU A 102 -23.04 -8.46 -2.11
C LEU A 102 -24.17 -7.95 -3.01
N LYS A 103 -23.84 -7.34 -4.15
CA LYS A 103 -24.82 -6.88 -5.15
C LYS A 103 -25.70 -8.02 -5.67
N ARG A 104 -25.17 -9.24 -5.80
CA ARG A 104 -25.94 -10.42 -6.24
C ARG A 104 -26.93 -10.89 -5.18
N LEU A 105 -26.64 -10.68 -3.89
CA LEU A 105 -27.55 -11.01 -2.79
C LEU A 105 -28.70 -10.00 -2.65
N GLY A 106 -28.51 -8.78 -3.15
CA GLY A 106 -29.54 -7.75 -3.27
C GLY A 106 -29.12 -6.41 -2.67
N PRO A 107 -29.85 -5.32 -2.99
CA PRO A 107 -29.47 -3.96 -2.63
C PRO A 107 -29.41 -3.69 -1.12
N GLN A 108 -30.08 -4.51 -0.30
CA GLN A 108 -30.05 -4.42 1.16
C GLN A 108 -28.67 -4.71 1.78
N TRP A 109 -27.77 -5.34 1.01
CA TRP A 109 -26.41 -5.67 1.44
C TRP A 109 -25.40 -4.54 1.21
N GLY A 110 -25.80 -3.42 0.60
CA GLY A 110 -24.93 -2.24 0.45
C GLY A 110 -23.59 -2.55 -0.23
N ARG A 111 -22.54 -1.88 0.24
CA ARG A 111 -21.14 -2.04 -0.20
C ARG A 111 -20.24 -2.27 1.00
N MET A 112 -19.02 -2.73 0.74
CA MET A 112 -17.99 -2.95 1.77
C MET A 112 -17.71 -1.71 2.62
N GLN A 113 -17.72 -0.51 2.01
CA GLN A 113 -17.50 0.77 2.69
C GLN A 113 -18.61 1.11 3.70
N ASP A 114 -19.80 0.51 3.58
CA ASP A 114 -20.90 0.72 4.52
C ASP A 114 -20.66 -0.02 5.85
N TYR A 115 -19.71 -0.97 5.88
CA TYR A 115 -19.42 -1.82 7.04
C TYR A 115 -18.04 -1.60 7.64
N ALA A 116 -17.05 -1.16 6.86
CA ALA A 116 -15.67 -1.03 7.29
C ALA A 116 -14.94 0.11 6.57
N THR A 117 -13.92 0.67 7.23
CA THR A 117 -13.02 1.64 6.58
C THR A 117 -11.94 0.90 5.80
N ILE A 118 -11.72 1.24 4.53
CA ILE A 118 -10.82 0.48 3.64
C ILE A 118 -9.44 1.15 3.58
N VAL A 119 -8.39 0.35 3.77
CA VAL A 119 -6.99 0.75 3.65
C VAL A 119 -6.28 -0.09 2.61
N ASP A 120 -5.71 0.58 1.61
CA ASP A 120 -4.91 -0.08 0.59
C ASP A 120 -3.40 0.01 0.90
N THR A 121 -2.84 -1.14 1.28
CA THR A 121 -1.41 -1.26 1.58
C THR A 121 -0.52 -1.12 0.35
N LEU A 122 -1.02 -1.36 -0.86
CA LEU A 122 -0.27 -1.13 -2.09
C LEU A 122 -0.02 0.37 -2.31
N VAL A 123 -1.01 1.22 -2.01
CA VAL A 123 -0.86 2.67 -2.03
C VAL A 123 0.17 3.11 -0.99
N MET A 124 0.07 2.59 0.24
CA MET A 124 1.06 2.86 1.29
C MET A 124 2.49 2.47 0.85
N ALA A 125 2.64 1.29 0.26
CA ALA A 125 3.92 0.78 -0.23
C ALA A 125 4.47 1.63 -1.38
N ARG A 126 3.61 2.06 -2.33
CA ARG A 126 4.00 2.95 -3.44
C ARG A 126 4.46 4.32 -2.96
N THR A 127 3.80 4.89 -1.95
CA THR A 127 4.22 6.16 -1.34
C THR A 127 5.57 6.02 -0.64
N ARG A 128 5.81 4.90 0.06
CA ARG A 128 7.06 4.65 0.78
C ARG A 128 8.23 4.29 -0.14
N TYR A 129 7.95 3.55 -1.22
CA TYR A 129 8.94 3.04 -2.16
C TYR A 129 8.54 3.36 -3.60
N PRO A 130 8.60 4.64 -4.00
CA PRO A 130 8.23 5.06 -5.35
C PRO A 130 9.17 4.43 -6.39
N GLY A 131 8.60 3.98 -7.50
CA GLY A 131 9.35 3.37 -8.63
C GLY A 131 9.88 1.95 -8.39
N GLN A 132 9.63 1.35 -7.21
CA GLN A 132 10.07 -0.01 -6.90
C GLN A 132 8.94 -1.03 -7.06
N LYS A 133 9.30 -2.31 -7.13
CA LYS A 133 8.32 -3.41 -7.00
C LYS A 133 7.71 -3.36 -5.59
N ASN A 134 6.38 -3.32 -5.55
CA ASN A 134 5.58 -3.25 -4.31
C ASN A 134 4.55 -4.37 -4.24
N THR A 135 4.82 -5.50 -4.91
CA THR A 135 4.02 -6.73 -4.75
C THR A 135 4.25 -7.32 -3.36
N LEU A 136 3.32 -8.17 -2.89
CA LEU A 136 3.44 -8.84 -1.59
C LEU A 136 4.80 -9.56 -1.45
N ASP A 137 5.22 -10.34 -2.45
CA ASP A 137 6.54 -11.00 -2.45
C ASP A 137 7.73 -10.04 -2.35
N ALA A 138 7.64 -8.88 -3.02
CA ALA A 138 8.70 -7.87 -2.95
C ALA A 138 8.78 -7.26 -1.53
N LEU A 139 7.62 -7.08 -0.89
CA LEU A 139 7.52 -6.59 0.48
C LEU A 139 7.98 -7.64 1.50
N CYS A 140 7.67 -8.93 1.31
CA CYS A 140 8.21 -10.03 2.13
C CYS A 140 9.74 -9.99 2.16
N LYS A 141 10.37 -9.94 0.98
CA LYS A 141 11.82 -9.86 0.83
C LYS A 141 12.39 -8.61 1.50
N ARG A 142 11.73 -7.46 1.33
CA ARG A 142 12.19 -6.18 1.88
C ARG A 142 12.15 -6.16 3.41
N TYR A 143 11.07 -6.65 3.99
CA TYR A 143 10.86 -6.65 5.44
C TYR A 143 11.36 -7.91 6.15
N ARG A 144 11.97 -8.85 5.41
CA ARG A 144 12.43 -10.14 5.91
C ARG A 144 11.32 -10.93 6.61
N VAL A 145 10.11 -10.84 6.05
CA VAL A 145 8.97 -11.67 6.46
C VAL A 145 9.09 -13.00 5.72
N ASP A 146 9.10 -14.09 6.47
CA ASP A 146 9.17 -15.43 5.92
C ASP A 146 7.89 -15.78 5.16
N ASN A 147 8.04 -16.11 3.88
CA ASN A 147 6.98 -16.64 3.02
C ASN A 147 7.34 -18.03 2.47
N SER A 148 8.27 -18.76 3.11
CA SER A 148 8.72 -20.09 2.66
C SER A 148 7.61 -21.14 2.64
N LYS A 149 6.54 -20.95 3.41
CA LYS A 149 5.35 -21.83 3.42
C LYS A 149 4.36 -21.50 2.29
N ARG A 150 4.66 -20.52 1.45
CA ARG A 150 3.81 -20.01 0.36
C ARG A 150 4.23 -20.63 -0.97
N ASP A 151 3.97 -21.92 -1.16
CA ASP A 151 4.21 -22.59 -2.46
C ASP A 151 3.18 -22.14 -3.51
N LEU A 152 1.93 -21.92 -3.08
CA LEU A 152 0.84 -21.36 -3.86
C LEU A 152 0.18 -20.22 -3.08
N HIS A 153 -0.56 -19.36 -3.79
CA HIS A 153 -1.35 -18.32 -3.12
C HIS A 153 -2.53 -18.98 -2.38
N GLY A 154 -2.83 -18.44 -1.21
CA GLY A 154 -3.95 -18.89 -0.39
C GLY A 154 -4.35 -17.74 0.51
N ALA A 155 -5.63 -17.39 0.47
CA ALA A 155 -6.10 -16.12 1.02
C ALA A 155 -5.76 -15.96 2.51
N LEU A 156 -5.86 -17.03 3.31
CA LEU A 156 -5.55 -16.95 4.74
C LEU A 156 -4.05 -16.71 5.00
N LEU A 157 -3.20 -17.42 4.26
CA LEU A 157 -1.75 -17.29 4.38
C LEU A 157 -1.30 -15.89 3.93
N ASP A 158 -1.88 -15.39 2.85
CA ASP A 158 -1.57 -14.09 2.30
C ASP A 158 -2.05 -12.96 3.21
N ALA A 159 -3.22 -13.10 3.83
CA ALA A 159 -3.68 -12.21 4.89
C ALA A 159 -2.75 -12.20 6.12
N GLU A 160 -2.20 -13.35 6.53
CA GLU A 160 -1.22 -13.42 7.63
C GLU A 160 0.12 -12.75 7.28
N ILE A 161 0.62 -12.99 6.08
CA ILE A 161 1.85 -12.37 5.57
C ILE A 161 1.65 -10.86 5.47
N LEU A 162 0.54 -10.42 4.90
CA LEU A 162 0.18 -9.03 4.78
C LEU A 162 0.04 -8.36 6.15
N ALA A 163 -0.54 -9.04 7.13
CA ALA A 163 -0.63 -8.54 8.50
C ALA A 163 0.76 -8.26 9.09
N ARG A 164 1.70 -9.20 8.95
CA ARG A 164 3.09 -9.02 9.41
C ARG A 164 3.76 -7.85 8.69
N ILE A 165 3.60 -7.76 7.36
CA ILE A 165 4.15 -6.65 6.56
C ILE A 165 3.56 -5.32 7.01
N TYR A 166 2.24 -5.25 7.19
CA TYR A 166 1.54 -4.05 7.63
C TYR A 166 2.00 -3.60 9.02
N LEU A 167 2.13 -4.53 9.96
CA LEU A 167 2.62 -4.25 11.31
C LEU A 167 4.06 -3.73 11.30
N VAL A 168 4.94 -4.28 10.47
CA VAL A 168 6.33 -3.80 10.33
C VAL A 168 6.37 -2.44 9.61
N MET A 169 5.59 -2.28 8.54
CA MET A 169 5.53 -1.05 7.74
C MET A 169 5.01 0.14 8.55
N THR A 170 4.03 -0.09 9.43
CA THR A 170 3.44 0.92 10.33
C THR A 170 4.11 0.97 11.70
N GLY A 171 4.86 -0.07 12.07
CA GLY A 171 5.51 -0.24 13.37
C GLY A 171 6.90 0.34 13.45
N GLY A 172 7.30 1.13 12.46
CA GLY A 172 8.53 1.90 12.55
C GLY A 172 8.65 2.49 13.94
N GLN A 173 9.86 2.32 14.52
CA GLN A 173 10.34 2.97 15.74
C GLN A 173 9.51 4.23 15.93
N ILE A 174 8.67 4.27 16.98
CA ILE A 174 8.01 5.50 17.44
C ILE A 174 9.12 6.51 17.26
N SER A 175 9.00 7.41 16.27
CA SER A 175 10.08 8.35 15.99
C SER A 175 10.40 8.86 17.37
N LEU A 176 11.59 8.51 17.91
CA LEU A 176 11.94 8.92 19.25
C LEU A 176 11.72 10.40 19.13
N ALA A 177 10.69 10.91 19.81
CA ALA A 177 10.34 12.29 19.74
C ALA A 177 11.42 12.98 20.57
N LEU A 178 12.67 12.95 20.09
CA LEU A 178 13.33 14.19 19.76
C LEU A 178 12.27 15.00 19.02
N GLU A 179 11.52 15.75 19.82
CA GLU A 179 10.93 16.99 19.39
C GLU A 179 12.03 17.69 18.60
N THR A 180 12.03 17.50 17.28
CA THR A 180 12.34 18.63 16.43
C THR A 180 11.18 19.54 16.75
N PRO A 181 11.38 20.62 17.52
CA PRO A 181 10.31 21.57 17.68
C PRO A 181 10.01 21.96 16.24
N ARG A 182 8.80 21.64 15.75
CA ARG A 182 8.30 22.40 14.62
C ARG A 182 8.41 23.83 15.13
N PRO A 183 9.26 24.69 14.53
CA PRO A 183 9.22 26.08 14.90
C PRO A 183 7.76 26.44 14.69
N ARG A 184 7.09 26.86 15.76
CA ARG A 184 5.79 27.48 15.66
C ARG A 184 6.08 28.70 14.78
N MET A 185 5.86 28.55 13.47
CA MET A 185 6.00 29.66 12.55
C MET A 185 5.01 30.68 13.09
N PRO A 186 5.46 31.86 13.52
CA PRO A 186 4.54 32.94 13.82
C PRO A 186 3.65 33.12 12.59
N ASP A 187 2.39 33.49 12.79
CA ASP A 187 1.40 33.74 11.72
C ASP A 187 1.84 34.80 10.68
N ASP A 188 3.03 35.38 10.86
CA ASP A 188 3.59 36.48 10.07
C ASP A 188 4.54 36.04 8.95
N TRP A 189 4.72 34.74 8.70
CA TRP A 189 5.80 34.29 7.78
C TRP A 189 5.37 34.02 6.34
N PHE A 190 4.53 34.89 5.79
CA PHE A 190 4.70 35.48 4.44
C PHE A 190 3.65 36.59 4.24
N ASP A 191 3.92 37.78 4.78
CA ASP A 191 3.28 39.01 4.30
C ASP A 191 4.16 39.64 3.20
N PRO A 192 3.72 39.67 1.93
CA PRO A 192 4.47 40.31 0.84
C PRO A 192 4.70 41.81 1.07
N ALA A 193 3.93 42.44 1.99
CA ALA A 193 4.05 43.85 2.31
C ALA A 193 5.20 44.18 3.28
N ASN A 194 5.81 43.19 3.96
CA ASN A 194 6.83 43.43 4.98
C ASN A 194 8.29 43.32 4.48
N ALA A 195 8.49 43.39 3.16
CA ALA A 195 9.81 43.34 2.51
C ALA A 195 10.72 44.56 2.80
N LYS A 196 10.28 45.53 3.61
CA LYS A 196 11.03 46.74 3.99
C LYS A 196 11.55 46.73 5.44
N GLY A 197 11.61 45.57 6.09
CA GLY A 197 12.24 45.44 7.41
C GLY A 197 13.76 45.62 7.35
N LYS A 198 14.31 46.52 8.18
CA LYS A 198 15.75 46.79 8.37
C LYS A 198 16.51 45.52 8.79
N ARG A 199 16.84 44.65 7.84
CA ARG A 199 17.76 43.53 8.08
C ARG A 199 19.20 44.04 7.99
N PRO A 200 20.08 43.72 8.96
CA PRO A 200 21.49 43.99 8.79
C PRO A 200 22.00 43.28 7.52
N PRO A 201 22.84 43.91 6.70
CA PRO A 201 23.28 43.31 5.45
C PRO A 201 24.02 41.99 5.73
N PRO A 202 23.71 40.91 5.01
CA PRO A 202 24.37 39.63 5.22
C PRO A 202 25.87 39.77 4.92
N ARG A 203 26.69 39.02 5.66
CA ARG A 203 28.13 38.96 5.40
C ARG A 203 28.37 38.25 4.06
N VAL A 204 28.88 38.99 3.07
CA VAL A 204 29.27 38.45 1.78
C VAL A 204 30.72 38.00 1.85
N ILE A 205 30.95 36.69 1.80
CA ILE A 205 32.29 36.12 1.63
C ILE A 205 32.56 36.03 0.13
N ARG A 206 33.57 36.75 -0.34
CA ARG A 206 33.97 36.71 -1.75
C ARG A 206 34.99 35.61 -1.98
N ALA A 207 35.01 35.09 -3.21
CA ALA A 207 36.08 34.22 -3.66
C ALA A 207 37.44 34.92 -3.53
N THR A 208 38.44 34.16 -3.11
CA THR A 208 39.83 34.58 -3.04
C THR A 208 40.42 34.77 -4.44
N PRO A 209 41.54 35.51 -4.58
CA PRO A 209 42.23 35.65 -5.86
C PRO A 209 42.66 34.31 -6.48
N GLU A 210 43.02 33.33 -5.66
CA GLU A 210 43.39 31.98 -6.09
C GLU A 210 42.20 31.22 -6.69
N GLU A 211 41.04 31.28 -6.02
CA GLU A 211 39.80 30.68 -6.52
C GLU A 211 39.32 31.33 -7.83
N LEU A 212 39.47 32.65 -7.95
CA LEU A 212 39.15 33.37 -9.18
C LEU A 212 40.10 32.97 -10.33
N ALA A 213 41.39 32.84 -10.06
CA ALA A 213 42.37 32.38 -11.07
C ALA A 213 42.09 30.94 -11.51
N ALA A 214 41.75 30.05 -10.57
CA ALA A 214 41.34 28.68 -10.86
C ALA A 214 40.05 28.62 -11.70
N HIS A 215 39.08 29.48 -11.39
CA HIS A 215 37.84 29.63 -12.17
C HIS A 215 38.14 30.07 -13.61
N THR A 216 38.97 31.10 -13.80
CA THR A 216 39.34 31.57 -15.15
C THR A 216 40.07 30.50 -15.96
N ALA A 217 40.99 29.75 -15.33
CA ALA A 217 41.69 28.63 -15.98
C ALA A 217 40.70 27.54 -16.41
N ARG A 218 39.69 27.24 -15.56
CA ARG A 218 38.64 26.27 -15.87
C ARG A 218 37.75 26.74 -17.02
N LEU A 219 37.36 28.01 -17.06
CA LEU A 219 36.59 28.58 -18.17
C LEU A 219 37.35 28.50 -19.50
N ALA A 220 38.65 28.79 -19.50
CA ALA A 220 39.48 28.66 -20.70
C ALA A 220 39.57 27.21 -21.21
N ALA A 221 39.64 26.23 -20.31
CA ALA A 221 39.61 24.82 -20.67
C ALA A 221 38.25 24.39 -21.26
N ILE A 222 37.14 24.85 -20.66
CA ILE A 222 35.78 24.58 -21.16
C ILE A 222 35.57 25.24 -22.53
N ASP A 223 36.06 26.46 -22.71
CA ASP A 223 35.97 27.20 -23.98
C ASP A 223 36.74 26.48 -25.10
N LYS A 224 37.96 26.02 -24.81
CA LYS A 224 38.76 25.22 -25.75
C LYS A 224 38.10 23.86 -26.07
N ALA A 225 37.53 23.18 -25.08
CA ALA A 225 36.87 21.89 -25.26
C ALA A 225 35.51 21.99 -25.98
N SER A 226 34.81 23.11 -25.83
CA SER A 226 33.49 23.36 -26.43
C SER A 226 33.56 24.07 -27.79
N GLY A 227 34.77 24.38 -28.29
CA GLY A 227 34.96 25.09 -29.55
C GLY A 227 34.45 26.53 -29.53
N GLY A 228 34.60 27.23 -28.41
CA GLY A 228 34.21 28.64 -28.27
C GLY A 228 32.80 28.89 -27.73
N LYS A 229 32.17 27.91 -27.07
CA LYS A 229 30.76 28.00 -26.60
C LYS A 229 30.63 28.13 -25.09
N CYS A 230 31.60 28.75 -24.42
CA CYS A 230 31.52 28.98 -22.98
C CYS A 230 30.59 30.16 -22.64
N LEU A 231 29.37 29.86 -22.17
CA LEU A 231 28.32 30.88 -21.88
C LEU A 231 28.66 31.88 -20.76
N TRP A 232 29.62 31.54 -19.90
CA TRP A 232 30.08 32.44 -18.83
C TRP A 232 31.07 33.49 -19.33
N LYS A 233 31.73 33.21 -20.47
CA LYS A 233 32.75 34.08 -21.06
C LYS A 233 32.13 35.17 -21.91
#